data_AF-A0A268TVN3-F1
#
_entry.id   AF-A0A268TVN3-F1
#
_cell.length_a   1.000
_cell.length_b   1.000
_cell.length_c   1.000
_cell.angle_alpha   90.00
_cell.angle_beta   90.00
_cell.angle_gamma   90.00
#
_symmetry.space_group_name_H-M   'P 1'
#
loop_
_entity.id
_entity.type
_entity.pdbx_description
1 polymer ?
#
loop_
_entity_poly.entity_id
_entity_poly.type
_entity_poly.pdbx_seq_one_letter_code
_entity_poly.pdbx_strand_id
1 'polypeptide(L)'
;MYVALEGIDTCGKSTQISLLQKTYPDAIFTKEPGGSKIGIQIREMILRENNVFHQKNSLHSQNYGHYNGDNQIDHKTEFLLFLADRAEHTAKIIIPNQDKIIFSDRSIVSGIAYAKQIPQAKELNLFATNSIVPDLIIMLKINPDTLAFRLSQKSNDFIESRGIPYLLEIQNNIEATAKDLGCELVIIQAAQSKDSIHTQIKKIIDSKQ
;
A
#
# COMPACT_ATOMS: atom_id res chain seq x y z
N MET A 1 1.58 12.99 -14.22
CA MET A 1 2.40 11.77 -14.02
C MET A 1 2.11 11.17 -12.65
N TYR A 2 1.60 9.94 -12.62
CA TYR A 2 1.27 9.20 -11.42
C TYR A 2 2.36 8.19 -11.07
N VAL A 3 3.06 8.43 -9.95
CA VAL A 3 4.15 7.62 -9.42
C VAL A 3 3.71 6.92 -8.15
N ALA A 4 3.79 5.59 -8.11
CA ALA A 4 3.56 4.83 -6.89
C ALA A 4 4.89 4.34 -6.30
N LEU A 5 5.09 4.58 -5.00
CA LEU A 5 6.15 3.94 -4.24
C LEU A 5 5.60 2.63 -3.67
N GLU A 6 6.19 1.52 -4.10
CA GLU A 6 5.78 0.18 -3.76
C GLU A 6 6.88 -0.58 -3.00
N GLY A 7 6.47 -1.63 -2.32
CA GLY A 7 7.34 -2.49 -1.51
C GLY A 7 6.68 -2.92 -0.22
N ILE A 8 7.25 -3.92 0.43
CA ILE A 8 6.73 -4.43 1.70
C ILE A 8 7.00 -3.47 2.86
N ASP A 9 6.43 -3.76 4.02
CA ASP A 9 6.70 -2.96 5.20
C ASP A 9 8.18 -3.03 5.59
N THR A 10 8.66 -1.98 6.25
CA THR A 10 10.08 -1.76 6.60
C THR A 10 11.04 -1.46 5.43
N CYS A 11 10.61 -1.49 4.16
CA CYS A 11 11.52 -1.21 3.03
C CYS A 11 11.94 0.26 2.89
N GLY A 12 11.24 1.20 3.54
CA GLY A 12 11.62 2.63 3.59
C GLY A 12 10.77 3.59 2.77
N LYS A 13 9.58 3.18 2.30
CA LYS A 13 8.66 4.03 1.50
C LYS A 13 8.38 5.38 2.16
N SER A 14 7.91 5.38 3.40
CA SER A 14 7.53 6.61 4.10
C SER A 14 8.70 7.57 4.29
N THR A 15 9.93 7.06 4.46
CA THR A 15 11.14 7.87 4.48
C THR A 15 11.37 8.56 3.14
N GLN A 16 11.24 7.84 2.03
CA GLN A 16 11.43 8.40 0.70
C GLN A 16 10.33 9.42 0.36
N ILE A 17 9.08 9.14 0.72
CA ILE A 17 7.96 10.09 0.55
C ILE A 17 8.25 11.40 1.28
N SER A 18 8.71 11.35 2.53
CA SER A 18 9.04 12.56 3.30
C SER A 18 10.18 13.38 2.68
N LEU A 19 11.15 12.73 2.04
CA LEU A 19 12.23 13.42 1.32
C LEU A 19 11.69 14.02 0.01
N LEU A 20 10.92 13.28 -0.77
CA LEU A 20 10.31 13.74 -2.02
C LEU A 20 9.37 14.93 -1.81
N GLN A 21 8.63 14.98 -0.70
CA GLN A 21 7.80 16.13 -0.32
C GLN A 21 8.60 17.44 -0.23
N LYS A 22 9.85 17.37 0.24
CA LYS A 22 10.73 18.54 0.30
C LYS A 22 11.29 18.91 -1.06
N THR A 23 11.50 17.92 -1.93
CA THR A 23 12.09 18.10 -3.26
C THR A 23 11.08 18.60 -4.29
N TYR A 24 9.83 18.14 -4.21
CA TYR A 24 8.75 18.43 -5.15
C TYR A 24 7.56 19.07 -4.41
N PRO A 25 7.67 20.31 -3.91
CA PRO A 25 6.65 20.92 -3.05
C PRO A 25 5.30 21.12 -3.76
N ASP A 26 5.29 21.21 -5.09
CA ASP A 26 4.07 21.39 -5.89
C ASP A 26 3.41 20.06 -6.31
N ALA A 27 4.05 18.92 -6.01
CA ALA A 27 3.49 17.60 -6.30
C ALA A 27 2.42 17.21 -5.28
N ILE A 28 1.48 16.38 -5.72
CA ILE A 28 0.45 15.80 -4.85
C ILE A 28 1.02 14.57 -4.15
N PHE A 29 0.92 14.50 -2.84
CA PHE A 29 1.31 13.32 -2.06
C PHE A 29 0.10 12.67 -1.43
N THR A 30 -0.02 11.36 -1.61
CA THR A 30 -1.16 10.59 -1.13
C THR A 30 -0.76 9.17 -0.72
N LYS A 31 -1.72 8.37 -0.24
CA LYS A 31 -1.49 6.99 0.19
C LYS A 31 -2.76 6.15 0.07
N GLU A 32 -2.58 4.85 -0.09
CA GLU A 32 -3.64 3.86 -0.05
C GLU A 32 -3.35 2.76 0.99
N PRO A 33 -4.29 2.42 1.88
CA PRO A 33 -5.51 3.15 2.17
C PRO A 33 -5.27 4.41 3.00
N GLY A 34 -6.19 5.36 2.93
CA GLY A 34 -6.22 6.51 3.83
C GLY A 34 -5.83 7.85 3.22
N GLY A 35 -5.91 8.01 1.90
CA GLY A 35 -5.68 9.30 1.24
C GLY A 35 -6.89 10.25 1.28
N SER A 36 -8.11 9.73 1.51
CA SER A 36 -9.36 10.50 1.58
C SER A 36 -9.97 10.48 2.99
N LYS A 37 -10.98 11.35 3.24
CA LYS A 37 -11.68 11.39 4.55
C LYS A 37 -12.30 10.03 4.92
N ILE A 38 -13.03 9.41 4.00
CA ILE A 38 -13.60 8.07 4.20
C ILE A 38 -12.51 6.99 4.19
N GLY A 39 -11.46 7.17 3.38
CA GLY A 39 -10.32 6.26 3.37
C GLY A 39 -9.60 6.16 4.71
N ILE A 40 -9.50 7.27 5.44
CA ILE A 40 -8.95 7.29 6.80
C ILE A 40 -9.82 6.43 7.72
N GLN A 41 -11.15 6.58 7.66
CA GLN A 41 -12.08 5.78 8.46
C GLN A 41 -11.99 4.29 8.11
N ILE A 42 -11.94 3.95 6.81
CA ILE A 42 -11.77 2.57 6.35
C ILE A 42 -10.44 1.99 6.86
N ARG A 43 -9.35 2.73 6.74
CA ARG A 43 -8.04 2.31 7.26
C ARG A 43 -8.11 2.04 8.76
N GLU A 44 -8.76 2.92 9.53
CA GLU A 44 -8.93 2.72 10.96
C GLU A 44 -9.76 1.47 11.27
N MET A 45 -10.84 1.19 10.53
CA MET A 45 -11.62 -0.04 10.70
C MET A 45 -10.77 -1.28 10.48
N ILE A 46 -10.03 -1.35 9.36
CA ILE A 46 -9.17 -2.51 9.04
C ILE A 46 -8.09 -2.70 10.11
N LEU A 47 -7.44 -1.63 10.56
CA LEU A 47 -6.38 -1.73 11.57
C LEU A 47 -6.93 -2.09 12.94
N ARG A 48 -8.10 -1.59 13.34
CA ARG A 48 -8.70 -1.91 14.65
C ARG A 48 -9.07 -3.38 14.74
N GLU A 49 -9.78 -3.92 13.75
CA GLU A 49 -10.21 -5.33 13.74
C GLU A 49 -9.04 -6.32 13.62
N ASN A 50 -7.97 -5.94 12.90
CA ASN A 50 -6.77 -6.77 12.80
C ASN A 50 -5.84 -6.68 14.05
N ASN A 51 -5.93 -5.62 14.85
CA ASN A 51 -5.13 -5.43 16.05
C ASN A 51 -5.80 -5.96 17.33
N VAL A 52 -6.87 -6.76 17.22
CA VAL A 52 -7.60 -7.33 18.37
C VAL A 52 -6.82 -8.49 19.02
N PHE A 53 -5.54 -8.25 19.35
CA PHE A 53 -4.86 -8.97 20.42
C PHE A 53 -5.07 -8.32 21.80
N HIS A 54 -5.68 -7.12 21.90
CA HIS A 54 -5.68 -6.37 23.18
C HIS A 54 -6.95 -5.66 23.67
N GLN A 55 -8.13 -5.79 23.07
CA GLN A 55 -9.35 -5.28 23.74
C GLN A 55 -10.52 -6.25 23.72
N LYS A 56 -10.70 -6.93 24.87
CA LYS A 56 -11.99 -7.47 25.32
C LYS A 56 -12.93 -6.32 25.70
N ASN A 57 -13.35 -5.51 24.75
CA ASN A 57 -14.49 -4.61 24.98
C ASN A 57 -15.64 -5.09 24.12
N SER A 58 -16.42 -5.98 24.73
CA SER A 58 -17.71 -6.46 24.24
C SER A 58 -18.63 -5.25 24.07
N LEU A 59 -18.73 -4.74 22.84
CA LEU A 59 -19.80 -3.85 22.46
C LEU A 59 -21.09 -4.66 22.51
N HIS A 60 -21.99 -4.29 23.41
CA HIS A 60 -23.31 -4.89 23.58
C HIS A 60 -24.07 -4.91 22.25
N SER A 61 -24.08 -6.07 21.57
CA SER A 61 -24.97 -6.26 20.43
C SER A 61 -26.40 -6.43 20.95
N GLN A 62 -27.21 -5.40 20.75
CA GLN A 62 -28.67 -5.51 20.84
C GLN A 62 -29.16 -6.47 19.75
N ASN A 63 -29.62 -7.65 20.17
CA ASN A 63 -30.61 -8.54 19.55
C ASN A 63 -30.71 -8.60 18.00
N TYR A 64 -29.59 -8.87 17.31
CA TYR A 64 -29.60 -9.60 16.04
C TYR A 64 -28.54 -10.71 16.14
N GLY A 65 -28.95 -11.96 15.92
CA GLY A 65 -28.30 -13.16 16.47
C GLY A 65 -27.01 -13.67 15.81
N HIS A 66 -26.47 -14.73 16.45
CA HIS A 66 -25.47 -15.71 15.95
C HIS A 66 -24.12 -15.16 15.46
N TYR A 67 -23.66 -14.03 15.98
CA TYR A 67 -22.25 -13.65 15.83
C TYR A 67 -21.40 -14.33 16.92
N ASN A 68 -20.49 -15.21 16.52
CA ASN A 68 -19.68 -16.04 17.44
C ASN A 68 -18.48 -15.29 18.07
N GLY A 69 -18.37 -13.98 17.86
CA GLY A 69 -17.35 -13.16 18.53
C GLY A 69 -15.92 -13.35 18.00
N ASP A 70 -15.75 -13.91 16.80
CA ASP A 70 -14.46 -13.82 16.12
C ASP A 70 -14.29 -12.38 15.62
N ASN A 71 -13.33 -11.65 16.19
CA ASN A 71 -13.14 -10.23 15.89
C ASN A 71 -12.21 -10.00 14.68
N GLN A 72 -11.71 -11.07 14.06
CA GLN A 72 -10.92 -10.94 12.85
C GLN A 72 -11.83 -10.65 11.64
N ILE A 73 -11.48 -9.62 10.88
CA ILE A 73 -12.16 -9.28 9.64
C ILE A 73 -11.97 -10.39 8.59
N ASP A 74 -13.07 -10.81 7.93
CA ASP A 74 -12.99 -11.76 6.81
C ASP A 74 -12.16 -11.17 5.65
N HIS A 75 -11.37 -12.01 4.98
CA HIS A 75 -10.48 -11.57 3.90
C HIS A 75 -11.21 -10.89 2.73
N LYS A 76 -12.44 -11.32 2.40
CA LYS A 76 -13.23 -10.64 1.36
C LYS A 76 -13.71 -9.29 1.83
N THR A 77 -14.13 -9.18 3.10
CA THR A 77 -14.53 -7.89 3.69
C THR A 77 -13.37 -6.91 3.68
N GLU A 78 -12.19 -7.32 4.15
CA GLU A 78 -10.97 -6.50 4.12
C GLU A 78 -10.64 -6.03 2.68
N PHE A 79 -10.68 -6.96 1.71
CA PHE A 79 -10.44 -6.64 0.31
C PHE A 79 -11.45 -5.63 -0.26
N LEU A 80 -12.75 -5.81 0.02
CA LEU A 80 -13.80 -4.90 -0.44
C LEU A 80 -13.67 -3.51 0.20
N LEU A 81 -13.24 -3.43 1.45
CA LEU A 81 -12.95 -2.16 2.10
C LEU A 81 -11.75 -1.45 1.46
N PHE A 82 -10.68 -2.17 1.13
CA PHE A 82 -9.56 -1.60 0.36
C PHE A 82 -10.02 -1.11 -1.03
N LEU A 83 -10.93 -1.82 -1.70
CA LEU A 83 -11.50 -1.37 -2.97
C LEU A 83 -12.36 -0.11 -2.81
N ALA A 84 -13.15 -0.01 -1.74
CA ALA A 84 -13.95 1.18 -1.45
C ALA A 84 -13.07 2.42 -1.21
N ASP A 85 -12.00 2.29 -0.43
CA ASP A 85 -10.99 3.34 -0.25
C ASP A 85 -10.37 3.74 -1.60
N ARG A 86 -9.94 2.76 -2.40
CA ARG A 86 -9.30 2.99 -3.70
C ARG A 86 -10.22 3.68 -4.70
N ALA A 87 -11.51 3.33 -4.73
CA ALA A 87 -12.49 3.96 -5.59
C ALA A 87 -12.68 5.45 -5.24
N GLU A 88 -12.84 5.77 -3.95
CA GLU A 88 -12.91 7.16 -3.50
C GLU A 88 -11.60 7.91 -3.79
N HIS A 89 -10.46 7.31 -3.47
CA HIS A 89 -9.14 7.90 -3.68
C HIS A 89 -8.92 8.24 -5.16
N THR A 90 -9.25 7.31 -6.05
CA THR A 90 -9.18 7.54 -7.50
C THR A 90 -10.06 8.72 -7.91
N ALA A 91 -11.33 8.72 -7.48
CA ALA A 91 -12.30 9.73 -7.87
C ALA A 91 -11.98 11.14 -7.33
N LYS A 92 -11.44 11.23 -6.10
CA LYS A 92 -11.23 12.51 -5.40
C LYS A 92 -9.82 13.06 -5.49
N ILE A 93 -8.83 12.20 -5.75
CA ILE A 93 -7.41 12.59 -5.71
C ILE A 93 -6.73 12.32 -7.04
N ILE A 94 -6.81 11.11 -7.58
CA ILE A 94 -6.08 10.78 -8.81
C ILE A 94 -6.66 11.52 -10.02
N ILE A 95 -7.95 11.33 -10.31
CA ILE A 95 -8.60 11.93 -11.49
C ILE A 95 -8.49 13.46 -11.52
N PRO A 96 -8.74 14.19 -10.40
CA PRO A 96 -8.70 15.66 -10.44
C PRO A 96 -7.29 16.27 -10.56
N ASN A 97 -6.22 15.48 -10.41
CA ASN A 97 -4.84 16.00 -10.35
C ASN A 97 -3.92 15.37 -11.42
N GLN A 98 -4.46 14.84 -12.52
CA GLN A 98 -3.67 14.17 -13.56
C GLN A 98 -2.68 15.09 -14.28
N ASP A 99 -2.93 16.41 -14.24
CA ASP A 99 -2.06 17.47 -14.76
C ASP A 99 -0.80 17.69 -13.91
N LYS A 100 -0.73 17.09 -12.71
CA LYS A 100 0.40 17.23 -11.78
C LYS A 100 1.20 15.93 -11.64
N ILE A 101 2.32 16.03 -10.94
CA ILE A 101 3.00 14.85 -10.42
C ILE A 101 2.25 14.40 -9.17
N ILE A 102 1.89 13.13 -9.12
CA ILE A 102 1.26 12.48 -7.97
C ILE A 102 2.22 11.41 -7.45
N PHE A 103 2.62 11.50 -6.18
CA PHE A 103 3.32 10.44 -5.47
C PHE A 103 2.37 9.74 -4.51
N SER A 104 2.21 8.43 -4.66
CA SER A 104 1.37 7.61 -3.76
C SER A 104 2.18 6.59 -2.98
N ASP A 105 1.98 6.51 -1.67
CA ASP A 105 2.37 5.34 -0.87
C ASP A 105 1.39 4.20 -1.19
N ARG A 106 1.86 3.23 -1.96
CA ARG A 106 1.07 2.14 -2.54
C ARG A 106 0.04 2.60 -3.59
N SER A 107 -0.50 1.62 -4.30
CA SER A 107 -1.46 1.78 -5.40
C SER A 107 -2.27 0.50 -5.62
N ILE A 108 -2.97 0.44 -6.76
CA ILE A 108 -3.56 -0.78 -7.32
C ILE A 108 -2.60 -1.98 -7.34
N VAL A 109 -1.29 -1.76 -7.51
CA VAL A 109 -0.28 -2.85 -7.50
C VAL A 109 -0.29 -3.58 -6.16
N SER A 110 -0.21 -2.85 -5.04
CA SER A 110 -0.39 -3.44 -3.71
C SER A 110 -1.78 -4.08 -3.56
N GLY A 111 -2.83 -3.44 -4.08
CA GLY A 111 -4.20 -3.96 -4.00
C GLY A 111 -4.39 -5.36 -4.61
N ILE A 112 -3.70 -5.67 -5.71
CA ILE A 112 -3.74 -7.00 -6.34
C ILE A 112 -2.72 -7.95 -5.69
N ALA A 113 -1.51 -7.47 -5.40
CA ALA A 113 -0.43 -8.30 -4.87
C ALA A 113 -0.75 -8.94 -3.50
N TYR A 114 -1.46 -8.22 -2.63
CA TYR A 114 -1.92 -8.71 -1.33
C TYR A 114 -3.18 -9.59 -1.41
N ALA A 115 -3.93 -9.53 -2.51
CA ALA A 115 -5.20 -10.22 -2.70
C ALA A 115 -5.10 -11.38 -3.71
N LYS A 116 -3.90 -11.93 -3.92
CA LYS A 116 -3.62 -12.96 -4.93
C LYS A 116 -4.50 -14.22 -4.81
N GLN A 117 -4.97 -14.53 -3.60
CA GLN A 117 -5.90 -15.61 -3.30
C GLN A 117 -7.33 -15.35 -3.78
N ILE A 118 -7.67 -14.12 -4.15
CA ILE A 118 -8.99 -13.72 -4.68
C ILE A 118 -8.89 -13.73 -6.21
N PRO A 119 -9.53 -14.69 -6.91
CA PRO A 119 -9.38 -14.82 -8.36
C PRO A 119 -9.74 -13.56 -9.16
N GLN A 120 -10.74 -12.81 -8.69
CA GLN A 120 -11.22 -11.56 -9.31
C GLN A 120 -10.45 -10.31 -8.86
N ALA A 121 -9.34 -10.45 -8.12
CA ALA A 121 -8.65 -9.31 -7.53
C ALA A 121 -8.26 -8.25 -8.56
N LYS A 122 -7.68 -8.66 -9.70
CA LYS A 122 -7.27 -7.75 -10.77
C LYS A 122 -8.45 -6.98 -11.36
N GLU A 123 -9.51 -7.68 -11.74
CA GLU A 123 -10.71 -7.08 -12.35
C GLU A 123 -11.37 -6.06 -11.43
N LEU A 124 -11.57 -6.42 -10.16
CA LEU A 124 -12.23 -5.53 -9.20
C LEU A 124 -11.37 -4.32 -8.84
N ASN A 125 -10.04 -4.49 -8.82
CA ASN A 125 -9.10 -3.39 -8.67
C ASN A 125 -9.15 -2.40 -9.85
N LEU A 126 -9.15 -2.92 -11.08
CA LEU A 126 -9.28 -2.08 -12.28
C LEU A 126 -10.63 -1.38 -12.32
N PHE A 127 -11.71 -2.04 -11.91
CA PHE A 127 -13.02 -1.41 -11.75
C PHE A 127 -12.95 -0.24 -10.74
N ALA A 128 -12.34 -0.46 -9.57
CA ALA A 128 -12.22 0.58 -8.56
C ALA A 128 -11.41 1.80 -9.02
N THR A 129 -10.40 1.61 -9.87
CA THR A 129 -9.55 2.71 -10.36
C THR A 129 -9.99 3.31 -11.70
N ASN A 130 -11.14 2.94 -12.25
CA ASN A 130 -11.51 3.30 -13.63
C ASN A 130 -10.40 2.92 -14.64
N SER A 131 -9.76 1.77 -14.42
CA SER A 131 -8.59 1.26 -15.15
C SER A 131 -7.36 2.18 -15.12
N ILE A 132 -7.34 3.20 -14.26
CA ILE A 132 -6.16 4.05 -14.05
C ILE A 132 -5.14 3.24 -13.26
N VAL A 133 -3.91 3.21 -13.76
CA VAL A 133 -2.75 2.59 -13.13
C VAL A 133 -1.63 3.63 -13.02
N PRO A 134 -0.64 3.45 -12.13
CA PRO A 134 0.52 4.32 -12.10
C PRO A 134 1.30 4.29 -13.41
N ASP A 135 1.78 5.45 -13.85
CA ASP A 135 2.71 5.58 -14.97
C ASP A 135 4.06 4.93 -14.61
N LEU A 136 4.48 5.10 -13.35
CA LEU A 136 5.76 4.65 -12.84
C LEU A 136 5.62 4.03 -11.44
N ILE A 137 6.19 2.83 -11.29
CA ILE A 137 6.36 2.15 -10.01
C ILE A 137 7.82 2.26 -9.59
N ILE A 138 8.05 2.91 -8.45
CA ILE A 138 9.32 2.85 -7.73
C ILE A 138 9.20 1.78 -6.66
N MET A 139 9.73 0.60 -6.92
CA MET A 139 9.69 -0.53 -5.99
C MET A 139 10.96 -0.59 -5.14
N LEU A 140 10.81 -0.41 -3.83
CA LEU A 140 11.90 -0.61 -2.86
C LEU A 140 11.99 -2.08 -2.47
N LYS A 141 12.98 -2.79 -3.03
CA LYS A 141 13.19 -4.23 -2.83
C LYS A 141 14.15 -4.48 -1.67
N ILE A 142 13.71 -5.25 -0.69
CA ILE A 142 14.49 -5.62 0.50
C ILE A 142 14.90 -7.08 0.41
N ASN A 143 16.12 -7.39 0.85
CA ASN A 143 16.61 -8.76 0.95
C ASN A 143 16.23 -9.37 2.32
N PRO A 144 16.26 -10.71 2.46
CA PRO A 144 15.82 -11.39 3.69
C PRO A 144 16.57 -10.91 4.94
N ASP A 145 17.90 -10.74 4.86
CA ASP A 145 18.73 -10.36 6.02
C ASP A 145 18.41 -8.94 6.50
N THR A 146 18.27 -7.99 5.58
CA THR A 146 17.90 -6.60 5.91
C THR A 146 16.47 -6.53 6.44
N LEU A 147 15.56 -7.34 5.92
CA LEU A 147 14.19 -7.43 6.41
C LEU A 147 14.15 -7.96 7.84
N ALA A 148 14.85 -9.07 8.11
CA ALA A 148 14.97 -9.64 9.44
C ALA A 148 15.54 -8.62 10.44
N PHE A 149 16.62 -7.94 10.05
CA PHE A 149 17.23 -6.89 10.85
C PHE A 149 16.24 -5.76 11.15
N ARG A 150 15.55 -5.21 10.15
CA ARG A 150 14.63 -4.07 10.36
C ARG A 150 13.39 -4.43 11.17
N LEU A 151 12.85 -5.64 11.00
CA LEU A 151 11.75 -6.14 11.81
C LEU A 151 12.15 -6.27 13.28
N SER A 152 13.39 -6.71 13.58
CA SER A 152 13.89 -6.79 14.96
C SER A 152 13.93 -5.45 15.71
N GLN A 153 13.89 -4.33 14.98
CA GLN A 153 13.94 -2.98 15.55
C GLN A 153 12.55 -2.38 15.82
N LYS A 154 11.45 -3.10 15.54
CA LYS A 154 10.07 -2.63 15.69
C LYS A 154 9.23 -3.58 16.53
N SER A 155 8.17 -3.04 17.13
CA SER A 155 7.04 -3.85 17.59
C SER A 155 6.27 -4.36 16.36
N ASN A 156 6.16 -5.68 16.21
CA ASN A 156 5.51 -6.29 15.06
C ASN A 156 4.00 -5.97 15.02
N ASP A 157 3.52 -5.43 13.90
CA ASP A 157 2.09 -5.30 13.62
C ASP A 157 1.50 -6.62 13.08
N PHE A 158 0.16 -6.73 12.98
CA PHE A 158 -0.53 -7.94 12.52
C PHE A 158 -0.03 -8.48 11.16
N ILE A 159 0.27 -7.60 10.20
CA ILE A 159 0.78 -8.01 8.88
C ILE A 159 2.20 -8.60 9.00
N GLU A 160 3.03 -8.03 9.87
CA GLU A 160 4.41 -8.48 10.10
C GLU A 160 4.45 -9.81 10.87
N SER A 161 3.41 -10.12 11.66
CA SER A 161 3.24 -11.38 12.38
C SER A 161 3.13 -12.62 11.46
N ARG A 162 2.80 -12.43 10.17
CA ARG A 162 2.73 -13.51 9.16
C ARG A 162 4.12 -14.03 8.72
N GLY A 163 5.20 -13.35 9.13
CA GLY A 163 6.57 -13.81 8.97
C GLY A 163 7.27 -13.39 7.68
N ILE A 164 8.60 -13.51 7.70
CA ILE A 164 9.50 -13.13 6.59
C ILE A 164 9.13 -13.81 5.25
N PRO A 165 8.85 -15.13 5.18
CA PRO A 165 8.54 -15.78 3.92
C PRO A 165 7.31 -15.19 3.22
N TYR A 166 6.25 -14.90 3.99
CA TYR A 166 5.04 -14.26 3.48
C TYR A 166 5.34 -12.86 2.91
N LEU A 167 6.09 -12.04 3.64
CA LEU A 167 6.46 -10.70 3.16
C LEU A 167 7.29 -10.77 1.87
N LEU A 168 8.24 -11.71 1.77
CA LEU A 168 9.01 -11.88 0.54
C LEU A 168 8.15 -12.39 -0.63
N GLU A 169 7.15 -13.22 -0.36
CA GLU A 169 6.15 -13.61 -1.37
C GLU A 169 5.37 -12.39 -1.88
N ILE A 170 4.86 -11.56 -0.97
CA ILE A 170 4.17 -10.31 -1.33
C ILE A 170 5.08 -9.40 -2.16
N GLN A 171 6.36 -9.30 -1.80
CA GLN A 171 7.33 -8.54 -2.60
C GLN A 171 7.42 -9.05 -4.04
N ASN A 172 7.47 -10.36 -4.24
CA ASN A 172 7.47 -10.96 -5.58
C ASN A 172 6.15 -10.73 -6.30
N ASN A 173 5.02 -10.77 -5.58
CA ASN A 173 3.69 -10.50 -6.14
C ASN A 173 3.56 -9.05 -6.60
N ILE A 174 4.11 -8.08 -5.85
CA ILE A 174 4.16 -6.66 -6.25
C ILE A 174 4.93 -6.51 -7.57
N GLU A 175 6.10 -7.13 -7.68
CA GLU A 175 6.92 -7.08 -8.90
C GLU A 175 6.19 -7.67 -10.11
N ALA A 176 5.55 -8.83 -9.93
CA ALA A 176 4.78 -9.50 -10.98
C ALA A 176 3.54 -8.69 -11.39
N THR A 177 2.84 -8.12 -10.43
CA THR A 177 1.63 -7.31 -10.66
C THR A 177 1.94 -6.04 -11.43
N ALA A 178 3.02 -5.34 -11.08
CA ALA A 178 3.44 -4.13 -11.81
C ALA A 178 3.69 -4.43 -13.29
N LYS A 179 4.35 -5.56 -13.60
CA LYS A 179 4.58 -6.03 -14.98
C LYS A 179 3.28 -6.42 -15.67
N ASP A 180 2.40 -7.14 -14.99
CA ASP A 180 1.10 -7.60 -15.52
C ASP A 180 0.10 -6.46 -15.78
N LEU A 181 0.24 -5.33 -15.09
CA LEU A 181 -0.49 -4.10 -15.35
C LEU A 181 0.15 -3.22 -16.44
N GLY A 182 1.36 -3.57 -16.91
CA GLY A 182 2.09 -2.79 -17.92
C GLY A 182 2.66 -1.47 -17.40
N CYS A 183 2.77 -1.29 -16.07
CA CYS A 183 3.39 -0.11 -15.49
C CYS A 183 4.91 -0.10 -15.75
N GLU A 184 5.50 1.08 -15.94
CA GLU A 184 6.96 1.19 -15.91
C GLU A 184 7.46 0.85 -14.51
N LEU A 185 8.36 -0.13 -14.40
CA LEU A 185 8.84 -0.62 -13.11
C LEU A 185 10.33 -0.35 -12.93
N VAL A 186 10.66 0.42 -11.90
CA VAL A 186 12.04 0.62 -11.45
C VAL A 186 12.23 0.04 -10.06
N ILE A 187 13.19 -0.88 -9.94
CA ILE A 187 13.51 -1.56 -8.68
C ILE A 187 14.76 -0.91 -8.07
N ILE A 188 14.65 -0.44 -6.83
CA ILE A 188 15.77 0.12 -6.06
C ILE A 188 15.99 -0.74 -4.82
N GLN A 189 17.26 -1.08 -4.54
CA GLN A 189 17.61 -1.91 -3.39
C GLN A 189 17.49 -1.10 -2.09
N ALA A 190 16.59 -1.54 -1.21
CA ALA A 190 16.26 -0.90 0.06
C ALA A 190 17.41 -0.93 1.08
N ALA A 191 18.46 -1.72 0.84
CA ALA A 191 19.65 -1.82 1.70
C ALA A 191 20.58 -0.59 1.59
N GLN A 192 20.43 0.22 0.54
CA GLN A 192 21.22 1.43 0.36
C GLN A 192 20.84 2.53 1.37
N SER A 193 21.67 3.55 1.50
CA SER A 193 21.36 4.71 2.35
C SER A 193 20.13 5.46 1.84
N LYS A 194 19.38 6.08 2.76
CA LYS A 194 18.18 6.86 2.43
C LYS A 194 18.47 7.94 1.38
N ASP A 195 19.65 8.57 1.44
CA ASP A 195 20.04 9.66 0.54
C ASP A 195 20.43 9.14 -0.85
N SER A 196 21.06 7.96 -0.92
CA SER A 196 21.36 7.29 -2.19
C SER A 196 20.09 6.89 -2.93
N ILE A 197 19.13 6.29 -2.21
CA ILE A 197 17.82 5.93 -2.77
C ILE A 197 17.10 7.19 -3.25
N HIS A 198 17.05 8.24 -2.43
CA HIS A 198 16.40 9.50 -2.77
C HIS A 198 17.00 10.13 -4.04
N THR A 199 18.33 10.16 -4.15
CA THR A 199 19.04 10.69 -5.32
C THR A 199 18.69 9.92 -6.59
N GLN A 200 18.60 8.60 -6.51
CA GLN A 200 18.18 7.76 -7.63
C GLN A 200 16.75 8.04 -8.06
N ILE A 201 15.81 8.08 -7.10
CA ILE A 201 14.40 8.38 -7.39
C ILE A 201 14.30 9.75 -8.07
N LYS A 202 14.95 10.77 -7.51
CA LYS A 202 14.97 12.12 -8.10
C LYS A 202 15.46 12.10 -9.55
N LYS A 203 16.59 11.44 -9.83
CA LYS A 203 17.14 11.33 -11.18
C LYS A 203 16.16 10.68 -12.17
N ILE A 204 15.44 9.64 -11.74
CA ILE A 204 14.44 8.95 -12.57
C ILE A 204 13.27 9.89 -12.86
N ILE A 205 12.73 10.56 -11.84
CA ILE A 205 11.60 11.49 -11.98
C ILE A 205 11.96 12.68 -12.87
N ASP A 206 13.12 13.30 -12.64
CA ASP A 206 13.56 14.49 -13.39
C ASP A 206 13.85 14.16 -14.87
N SER A 207 14.22 12.91 -15.18
CA SER A 207 14.42 12.47 -16.58
C SER A 207 13.13 12.26 -17.38
N LYS A 208 11.97 12.34 -16.72
CA LYS A 208 10.64 12.10 -17.31
C LYS A 208 9.79 13.37 -17.41
N GLN A 209 10.33 14.50 -16.95
CA GLN A 209 9.74 15.84 -17.11
C GLN A 209 10.29 16.49 -18.37
#